data_AF-A0A7S1CU45-F1
#
_entry.id   AF-A0A7S1CU45-F1
#
_cell.length_a   1.000
_cell.length_b   1.000
_cell.length_c   1.000
_cell.angle_alpha   90.00
_cell.angle_beta   90.00
_cell.angle_gamma   90.00
#
_symmetry.space_group_name_H-M   'P 1'
#
loop_
_entity.id
_entity.type
_entity.pdbx_description
1 polymer ?
#
loop_
_entity_poly.entity_id
_entity_poly.type
_entity_poly.pdbx_seq_one_letter_code
_entity_poly.pdbx_strand_id
1 'polypeptide(L)'
;TGITIPPQLMSSHHSGASPPNKNNSAIKLIGVYSDPRRDNRRHIVSIAYALEFNPDSMTTKDGSGIPHAGDDAKDVIAIPLEEIGVKYVGEDWYADHLSILLDFKMQLMKDGKVDRSKELYGGDVSRSTCS
;
A
#
# COMPACT_ATOMS: atom_id res chain seq x y z
N THR A 1 -10.32 1.21 -15.51
CA THR A 1 -10.63 1.87 -14.23
C THR A 1 -9.34 2.44 -13.69
N GLY A 2 -9.27 3.73 -13.40
CA GLY A 2 -8.02 4.40 -13.02
C GLY A 2 -8.29 5.50 -12.01
N ILE A 3 -7.41 5.61 -11.03
CA ILE A 3 -7.29 6.81 -10.19
C ILE A 3 -6.65 7.87 -11.09
N THR A 4 -7.37 8.96 -11.37
CA THR A 4 -6.82 10.06 -12.15
C THR A 4 -6.04 10.98 -11.22
N ILE A 5 -4.71 10.94 -11.30
CA ILE A 5 -3.84 11.91 -10.64
C ILE A 5 -3.75 13.15 -11.56
N PRO A 6 -4.16 14.35 -11.13
CA PRO A 6 -4.14 15.53 -11.99
C PRO A 6 -2.70 15.91 -12.37
N PRO A 7 -2.43 16.34 -13.62
CA PRO A 7 -1.12 16.83 -14.02
C PRO A 7 -0.79 18.14 -13.29
N GLN A 8 0.43 18.23 -12.75
CA GLN A 8 0.89 19.45 -12.09
C GLN A 8 1.09 20.57 -13.10
N LEU A 9 0.39 21.69 -12.89
CA LEU A 9 0.61 22.93 -13.62
C LEU A 9 2.01 23.45 -13.29
N MET A 10 2.89 23.56 -14.28
CA MET A 10 4.20 24.20 -14.11
C MET A 10 4.01 25.68 -13.77
N SER A 11 4.57 26.13 -12.65
CA SER A 11 4.71 27.56 -12.35
C SER A 11 6.19 27.93 -12.28
N SER A 12 6.53 28.90 -13.12
CA SER A 12 7.84 29.51 -13.35
C SER A 12 8.47 30.11 -12.09
N HIS A 13 9.80 30.12 -12.10
CA HIS A 13 10.69 30.80 -11.16
C HIS A 13 10.18 32.17 -10.66
N HIS A 14 9.93 32.29 -9.36
CA HIS A 14 10.25 33.49 -8.60
C HIS A 14 10.60 33.14 -7.15
N SER A 15 11.71 33.72 -6.70
CA SER A 15 12.33 33.59 -5.39
C SER A 15 11.48 34.25 -4.29
N GLY A 16 10.93 33.43 -3.41
CA GLY A 16 10.27 33.83 -2.17
C GLY A 16 9.98 32.58 -1.35
N ALA A 17 10.25 32.61 -0.05
CA ALA A 17 10.09 31.45 0.83
C ALA A 17 8.62 30.95 0.83
N SER A 18 8.37 29.90 0.06
CA SER A 18 7.08 29.20 0.03
C SER A 18 6.91 28.39 1.33
N PRO A 19 5.70 28.35 1.93
CA PRO A 19 5.39 27.41 3.01
C PRO A 19 5.62 25.97 2.50
N PRO A 20 5.91 24.99 3.38
CA PRO A 20 6.15 23.62 2.95
C PRO A 20 4.92 23.14 2.15
N ASN A 21 5.17 22.80 0.88
CA ASN A 21 4.16 22.36 -0.06
C ASN A 21 3.52 21.07 0.47
N LYS A 22 2.30 21.18 1.01
CA LYS A 22 1.58 20.13 1.75
C LYS A 22 0.89 19.11 0.84
N ASN A 23 1.36 18.95 -0.40
CA ASN A 23 0.75 18.12 -1.44
C ASN A 23 1.74 17.09 -2.02
N ASN A 24 2.63 16.56 -1.21
CA ASN A 24 3.52 15.46 -1.62
C ASN A 24 2.82 14.13 -1.31
N SER A 25 1.76 13.78 -2.05
CA SER A 25 1.27 12.39 -2.07
C SER A 25 2.30 11.56 -2.86
N ALA A 26 3.39 11.23 -2.17
CA ALA A 26 4.49 10.48 -2.74
C ALA A 26 4.13 8.99 -2.68
N ILE A 27 3.92 8.38 -3.85
CA ILE A 27 3.92 6.93 -3.98
C ILE A 27 5.26 6.42 -3.41
N LYS A 28 5.22 5.61 -2.36
CA LYS A 28 6.39 5.03 -1.70
C LYS A 28 6.56 3.58 -2.13
N LEU A 29 7.73 3.21 -2.64
CA LEU A 29 8.06 1.80 -2.85
C LEU A 29 8.18 1.08 -1.51
N ILE A 30 7.45 -0.02 -1.35
CA ILE A 30 7.53 -0.90 -0.18
C ILE A 30 8.62 -1.95 -0.42
N GLY A 31 8.57 -2.61 -1.59
CA GLY A 31 9.50 -3.68 -1.93
C GLY A 31 9.09 -4.50 -3.15
N VAL A 32 9.93 -5.47 -3.49
CA VAL A 32 9.73 -6.45 -4.55
C VAL A 32 9.59 -7.84 -3.93
N TYR A 33 8.55 -8.57 -4.32
CA TYR A 33 8.15 -9.87 -3.78
C TYR A 33 8.15 -10.89 -4.92
N SER A 34 9.04 -11.88 -4.83
CA SER A 34 9.37 -12.75 -5.97
C SER A 34 9.44 -14.23 -5.63
N ASP A 35 9.03 -14.62 -4.41
CA ASP A 35 9.03 -16.02 -3.98
C ASP A 35 8.22 -16.89 -4.95
N PRO A 36 8.79 -17.97 -5.52
CA PRO A 36 8.08 -18.80 -6.49
C PRO A 36 6.86 -19.52 -5.91
N ARG A 37 6.75 -19.61 -4.57
CA ARG A 37 5.64 -20.29 -3.88
C ARG A 37 4.45 -19.37 -3.64
N ARG A 38 4.60 -18.05 -3.76
CA ARG A 38 3.59 -17.06 -3.33
C ARG A 38 2.25 -17.14 -4.06
N ASP A 39 2.22 -17.66 -5.27
CA ASP A 39 1.01 -17.85 -6.07
C ASP A 39 1.03 -19.25 -6.70
N ASN A 40 -0.01 -20.04 -6.46
CA ASN A 40 -0.09 -21.43 -6.93
C ASN A 40 -0.38 -21.58 -8.42
N ARG A 41 -0.70 -20.48 -9.13
CA ARG A 41 -1.08 -20.53 -10.56
C ARG A 41 0.14 -20.46 -11.48
N ARG A 42 1.14 -19.66 -11.12
CA ARG A 42 2.36 -19.41 -11.90
C ARG A 42 3.38 -18.64 -11.06
N HIS A 43 4.62 -18.59 -11.52
CA HIS A 43 5.62 -17.70 -10.92
C HIS A 43 5.26 -16.23 -11.19
N ILE A 44 4.97 -15.47 -10.13
CA ILE A 44 4.58 -14.05 -10.22
C ILE A 44 5.51 -13.21 -9.35
N VAL A 45 6.01 -12.12 -9.91
CA VAL A 45 6.72 -11.08 -9.17
C VAL A 45 5.81 -9.86 -8.99
N SER A 46 5.75 -9.33 -7.77
CA SER A 46 5.01 -8.10 -7.45
C SER A 46 5.96 -7.00 -7.00
N ILE A 47 5.73 -5.79 -7.49
CA ILE A 47 6.35 -4.57 -6.98
C ILE A 47 5.26 -3.83 -6.20
N ALA A 48 5.43 -3.71 -4.88
CA ALA A 48 4.42 -3.15 -4.00
C ALA A 48 4.72 -1.70 -3.65
N TYR A 49 3.69 -0.85 -3.71
CA TYR A 49 3.76 0.56 -3.38
C TYR A 49 2.72 0.92 -2.33
N ALA A 50 3.06 1.88 -1.48
CA ALA A 50 2.15 2.55 -0.56
C ALA A 50 1.81 3.94 -1.10
N LEU A 51 0.55 4.33 -0.92
CA LEU A 51 0.05 5.66 -1.25
C LEU A 51 -0.71 6.20 -0.04
N GLU A 52 -0.35 7.42 0.36
CA GLU A 52 -1.13 8.18 1.33
C GLU A 52 -2.14 9.06 0.58
N PHE A 53 -3.40 8.96 0.98
CA PHE A 53 -4.48 9.80 0.48
C PHE A 53 -5.15 10.51 1.65
N ASN A 54 -5.48 11.79 1.45
CA ASN A 54 -6.34 12.52 2.37
C ASN A 54 -7.80 12.30 1.95
N PRO A 55 -8.64 11.63 2.77
CA PRO A 55 -10.04 11.37 2.46
C PRO A 55 -10.82 12.64 2.11
N ASP A 56 -10.53 13.77 2.77
CA ASP A 56 -11.24 15.04 2.55
C ASP A 56 -10.98 15.63 1.15
N SER A 57 -9.91 15.21 0.50
CA SER A 57 -9.50 15.68 -0.83
C SER A 57 -9.68 14.62 -1.93
N MET A 58 -10.01 13.39 -1.54
CA MET A 58 -10.15 12.29 -2.49
C MET A 58 -11.45 12.46 -3.28
N THR A 59 -11.33 12.51 -4.60
CA THR A 59 -12.49 12.58 -5.51
C THR A 59 -12.60 11.29 -6.29
N THR A 60 -13.73 10.61 -6.12
CA THR A 60 -14.09 9.44 -6.92
C THR A 60 -14.89 9.87 -8.15
N LYS A 61 -15.01 8.98 -9.15
CA LYS A 61 -15.69 9.30 -10.42
C LYS A 61 -17.17 9.70 -10.22
N ASP A 62 -17.81 9.14 -9.21
CA ASP A 62 -19.18 9.43 -8.79
C ASP A 62 -19.29 10.61 -7.81
N GLY A 63 -18.17 11.23 -7.42
CA GLY A 63 -18.12 12.37 -6.51
C GLY A 63 -18.38 12.05 -5.04
N SER A 64 -18.50 10.77 -4.66
CA SER A 64 -18.78 10.38 -3.27
C SER A 64 -17.57 10.49 -2.34
N GLY A 65 -16.35 10.45 -2.88
CA GLY A 65 -15.13 10.41 -2.08
C GLY A 65 -14.92 9.08 -1.35
N ILE A 66 -15.71 8.05 -1.66
CA ILE A 66 -15.64 6.72 -1.04
C ILE A 66 -15.17 5.72 -2.11
N PRO A 67 -14.10 4.94 -1.88
CA PRO A 67 -13.66 3.92 -2.83
C PRO A 67 -14.76 2.87 -3.05
N HIS A 68 -15.02 2.55 -4.31
CA HIS A 68 -15.97 1.50 -4.70
C HIS A 68 -15.24 0.35 -5.40
N ALA A 69 -15.78 -0.86 -5.25
CA ALA A 69 -15.27 -2.02 -5.94
C ALA A 69 -15.33 -1.86 -7.46
N GLY A 70 -14.25 -2.25 -8.14
CA GLY A 70 -14.20 -2.34 -9.60
C GLY A 70 -14.77 -3.67 -10.10
N ASP A 71 -14.53 -3.97 -11.37
CA ASP A 71 -15.07 -5.17 -12.03
C ASP A 71 -14.58 -6.49 -11.39
N ASP A 72 -13.29 -6.56 -11.08
CA ASP A 72 -12.65 -7.77 -10.52
C ASP A 72 -12.77 -7.89 -9.00
N ALA A 73 -13.34 -6.88 -8.32
CA ALA A 73 -13.45 -6.85 -6.87
C ALA A 73 -14.92 -7.00 -6.46
N LYS A 74 -15.18 -7.92 -5.52
CA LYS A 74 -16.52 -8.05 -4.94
C LYS A 74 -16.86 -6.88 -4.02
N ASP A 75 -15.88 -6.39 -3.26
CA ASP A 75 -16.06 -5.37 -2.23
C ASP A 75 -14.75 -4.60 -1.96
N VAL A 76 -14.85 -3.42 -1.33
CA VAL A 76 -13.73 -2.61 -0.84
C VAL A 76 -14.01 -2.16 0.58
N ILE A 77 -13.12 -2.51 1.50
CA ILE A 77 -13.24 -2.16 2.92
C ILE A 77 -11.99 -1.44 3.41
N ALA A 78 -12.17 -0.53 4.36
CA ALA A 78 -11.07 0.10 5.09
C ALA A 78 -10.78 -0.70 6.37
N ILE A 79 -9.53 -1.14 6.54
CA ILE A 79 -9.07 -1.89 7.71
C ILE A 79 -8.04 -1.03 8.47
N PRO A 80 -8.19 -0.85 9.80
CA PRO A 80 -7.16 -0.21 10.62
C PRO A 80 -5.83 -0.98 10.56
N LEU A 81 -4.71 -0.26 10.44
CA LEU A 81 -3.36 -0.85 10.32
C LEU A 81 -2.97 -1.69 11.55
N GLU A 82 -3.56 -1.38 12.70
CA GLU A 82 -3.39 -2.08 13.97
C GLU A 82 -3.98 -3.49 13.94
N GLU A 83 -5.06 -3.71 13.17
CA GLU A 83 -5.73 -5.01 13.05
C GLU A 83 -4.96 -6.02 12.17
N ILE A 84 -4.08 -5.52 11.31
CA ILE A 84 -3.26 -6.34 10.40
C ILE A 84 -2.22 -7.13 11.20
N GLY A 85 -2.24 -8.47 11.02
CA GLY A 85 -1.38 -9.42 11.73
C GLY A 85 -1.89 -9.79 13.12
N VAL A 86 -3.00 -9.20 13.58
CA VAL A 86 -3.60 -9.47 14.90
C VAL A 86 -4.96 -10.12 14.75
N LYS A 87 -5.89 -9.42 14.09
CA LYS A 87 -7.24 -9.93 13.78
C LYS A 87 -7.28 -10.60 12.41
N TYR A 88 -6.62 -10.01 11.42
CA TYR A 88 -6.49 -10.57 10.08
C TYR A 88 -5.11 -11.23 9.92
N VAL A 89 -5.10 -12.55 9.73
CA VAL A 89 -3.91 -13.42 9.68
C VAL A 89 -3.72 -14.03 8.30
N GLY A 90 -2.66 -14.82 8.08
CA GLY A 90 -2.22 -15.23 6.73
C GLY A 90 -3.31 -15.79 5.82
N GLU A 91 -4.23 -16.61 6.34
CA GLU A 91 -5.31 -17.22 5.54
C GLU A 91 -6.40 -16.21 5.11
N ASP A 92 -6.51 -15.06 5.77
CA ASP A 92 -7.42 -13.97 5.38
C ASP A 92 -6.89 -13.18 4.17
N TRP A 93 -5.62 -13.37 3.83
CA TRP A 93 -4.95 -12.63 2.77
C TRP A 93 -4.65 -13.53 1.58
N TYR A 94 -4.88 -12.99 0.39
CA TYR A 94 -4.47 -13.65 -0.83
C TYR A 94 -2.93 -13.63 -0.96
N ALA A 95 -2.35 -14.76 -1.37
CA ALA A 95 -0.91 -14.90 -1.58
C ALA A 95 -0.13 -14.40 -0.34
N ASP A 96 0.97 -13.69 -0.55
CA ASP A 96 1.82 -13.10 0.49
C ASP A 96 1.41 -11.66 0.87
N HIS A 97 0.14 -11.26 0.68
CA HIS A 97 -0.27 -9.87 0.95
C HIS A 97 -0.11 -9.46 2.42
N LEU A 98 -0.28 -10.40 3.38
CA LEU A 98 0.02 -10.10 4.79
C LEU A 98 1.48 -9.67 4.96
N SER A 99 2.41 -10.36 4.30
CA SER A 99 3.84 -10.05 4.33
C SER A 99 4.13 -8.64 3.84
N ILE A 100 3.51 -8.24 2.73
CA ILE A 100 3.63 -6.90 2.17
C ILE A 100 3.14 -5.83 3.18
N LEU A 101 2.01 -6.08 3.83
CA LEU A 101 1.42 -5.14 4.79
C LEU A 101 2.22 -5.04 6.10
N LEU A 102 2.77 -6.16 6.58
CA LEU A 102 3.65 -6.16 7.76
C LEU A 102 4.98 -5.44 7.47
N ASP A 103 5.52 -5.57 6.26
CA ASP A 103 6.70 -4.81 5.83
C ASP A 103 6.39 -3.30 5.76
N PHE A 104 5.23 -2.92 5.22
CA PHE A 104 4.77 -1.53 5.23
C PHE A 104 4.58 -0.99 6.67
N LYS A 105 3.95 -1.77 7.55
CA LYS A 105 3.75 -1.43 8.97
C LYS A 105 5.09 -1.19 9.68
N MET A 106 6.08 -2.05 9.44
CA MET A 106 7.44 -1.90 9.97
C MET A 106 8.14 -0.65 9.45
N GLN A 107 7.98 -0.32 8.17
CA GLN A 107 8.54 0.92 7.59
C GLN A 107 7.89 2.20 8.12
N LEU A 108 6.66 2.13 8.62
CA LEU A 108 5.97 3.26 9.27
C LEU A 108 6.30 3.35 10.77
N MET A 109 6.32 2.21 11.45
CA MET A 109 6.54 2.11 12.90
C MET A 109 8.05 2.01 13.19
N LYS A 110 8.70 3.16 13.38
CA LYS A 110 10.15 3.29 13.60
C LYS A 110 10.71 2.41 14.75
N ASP A 111 9.88 1.95 15.68
CA ASP A 111 10.28 1.20 16.88
C ASP A 111 9.56 -0.16 17.05
N GLY A 112 8.79 -0.61 16.05
CA GLY A 112 7.83 -1.71 16.22
C GLY A 112 8.37 -3.10 15.87
N LYS A 113 8.45 -4.00 16.85
CA LYS A 113 8.47 -5.44 16.58
C LYS A 113 7.12 -5.83 15.96
N VAL A 114 7.15 -6.28 14.71
CA VAL A 114 5.97 -6.84 14.04
C VAL A 114 5.98 -8.36 14.22
N ASP A 115 4.90 -8.92 14.77
CA ASP A 115 4.74 -10.37 14.85
C ASP A 115 4.50 -10.94 13.44
N ARG A 116 5.38 -11.84 13.03
CA ARG A 116 5.41 -12.50 11.72
C ARG A 116 4.99 -13.96 11.77
N SER A 117 4.65 -14.47 12.96
CA SER A 117 4.26 -15.88 13.17
C SER A 117 3.02 -16.29 12.36
N LYS A 118 2.27 -15.31 11.85
CA LYS A 118 1.04 -15.47 11.06
C LYS A 118 1.25 -15.30 9.55
N GLU A 119 2.46 -15.01 9.09
CA GLU A 119 2.78 -14.97 7.66
C GLU A 119 2.71 -16.38 7.04
N LEU A 120 2.48 -16.44 5.72
CA LEU A 120 2.72 -17.66 4.97
C LEU A 120 4.18 -18.09 5.12
N TYR A 121 4.40 -19.40 5.13
CA TYR A 121 5.73 -20.02 5.27
C TYR A 121 6.51 -19.56 6.51
N GLY A 122 5.82 -19.10 7.56
CA GLY A 122 6.47 -18.61 8.78
C GLY A 122 7.35 -17.38 8.57
N GLY A 123 7.08 -16.59 7.53
CA GLY A 123 7.84 -15.38 7.19
C GLY A 123 9.06 -15.60 6.30
N ASP A 124 9.38 -16.86 5.97
CA ASP A 124 10.43 -17.23 5.01
C ASP A 124 9.93 -17.03 3.56
N VAL A 125 9.83 -15.77 3.16
CA VAL A 125 9.38 -15.34 1.83
C VAL A 125 10.50 -14.56 1.16
N SER A 126 10.86 -14.97 -0.06
CA SER A 126 11.86 -14.24 -0.86
C SER A 126 11.35 -12.85 -1.27
N ARG A 127 11.91 -11.80 -0.67
CA ARG A 127 11.54 -10.39 -0.89
C ARG A 127 12.74 -9.45 -0.72
N SER A 128 12.65 -8.28 -1.35
CA SER A 128 13.59 -7.16 -1.19
C SER A 128 12.81 -5.90 -0.82
N THR A 129 12.94 -5.43 0.42
CA THR A 129 12.19 -4.29 0.94
C THR A 129 13.04 -3.02 0.96
N CYS A 130 12.38 -1.86 0.87
CA CYS A 130 13.05 -0.58 1.11
C CYS A 130 13.27 -0.40 2.62
N SER A 131 14.52 -0.13 3.01
CA SER A 131 14.94 0.16 4.39
C SER A 131 14.68 1.63 4.75
#